data_AF-A0A351Y3P1-F1
#
_entry.id   AF-A0A351Y3P1-F1
#
_cell.length_a   1.000
_cell.length_b   1.000
_cell.length_c   1.000
_cell.angle_alpha   90.00
_cell.angle_beta   90.00
_cell.angle_gamma   90.00
#
_symmetry.space_group_name_H-M   'P 1'
#
loop_
_entity.id
_entity.type
_entity.pdbx_description
1 polymer ?
#
loop_
_entity_poly.entity_id
_entity_poly.type
_entity_poly.pdbx_seq_one_letter_code
_entity_poly.pdbx_strand_id
1 'polypeptide(L)'
;MSYFNQKRLYSPNFSTGSHTSSYNQSRHPNTKKKVLFWLLATFIFFVVVFGFWFTRNILIGLPDVSKINDMIFNEATLIEDRNGEVLYKLFEENREYV
;
A
#
# COMPACT_ATOMS: atom_id res chain seq x y z
N MET A 1 -11.27 -54.96 -78.09
CA MET A 1 -10.42 -55.82 -77.25
C MET A 1 -9.26 -54.97 -76.76
N SER A 2 -9.09 -54.87 -75.44
CA SER A 2 -8.12 -54.07 -74.66
C SER A 2 -6.66 -54.28 -75.09
N TYR A 3 -5.65 -53.43 -74.79
CA TYR A 3 -5.29 -52.84 -73.49
C TYR A 3 -4.46 -51.55 -73.61
N PHE A 4 -4.78 -50.58 -72.75
CA PHE A 4 -3.97 -49.43 -72.39
C PHE A 4 -2.71 -49.85 -71.63
N ASN A 5 -1.54 -49.27 -71.94
CA ASN A 5 -0.32 -49.46 -71.16
C ASN A 5 0.05 -48.14 -70.45
N GLN A 6 -0.47 -47.97 -69.24
CA GLN A 6 -0.08 -46.92 -68.29
C GLN A 6 1.04 -47.43 -67.40
N LYS A 7 2.26 -46.87 -67.54
CA LYS A 7 3.27 -46.90 -66.46
C LYS A 7 4.11 -45.61 -66.46
N ARG A 8 3.51 -44.52 -65.97
CA ARG A 8 4.26 -43.47 -65.27
C ARG A 8 3.91 -43.59 -63.80
N LEU A 9 4.85 -44.07 -62.99
CA LEU A 9 4.73 -44.06 -61.54
C LEU A 9 5.96 -43.37 -60.96
N TYR A 10 6.04 -42.06 -61.16
CA TYR A 10 6.77 -41.22 -60.22
C TYR A 10 5.79 -40.90 -59.10
N SER A 11 5.95 -41.56 -57.96
CA SER A 11 5.22 -41.23 -56.74
C SER A 11 6.05 -40.21 -55.98
N PRO A 12 5.63 -38.94 -55.87
CA PRO A 12 6.26 -38.06 -54.91
C PRO A 12 6.00 -38.63 -53.51
N ASN A 13 7.05 -38.79 -52.72
CA ASN A 13 6.93 -39.03 -51.28
C ASN A 13 6.24 -37.81 -50.68
N PHE A 14 4.92 -37.87 -50.55
CA PHE A 14 4.20 -36.95 -49.68
C PHE A 14 4.61 -37.29 -48.26
N SER A 15 5.60 -36.55 -47.75
CA SER A 15 5.75 -36.35 -46.32
C SER A 15 4.43 -35.80 -45.83
N THR A 16 3.55 -36.67 -45.33
CA THR A 16 2.48 -36.28 -44.41
C THR A 16 3.19 -35.76 -43.17
N GLY A 17 3.61 -34.50 -43.23
CA GLY A 17 3.85 -33.70 -42.04
C GLY A 17 2.57 -33.79 -41.25
N SER A 18 2.64 -34.47 -40.12
CA SER A 18 1.62 -34.36 -39.10
C SER A 18 1.57 -32.89 -38.72
N HIS A 19 0.60 -32.18 -39.29
CA HIS A 19 0.10 -30.96 -38.68
C HIS A 19 -0.55 -31.40 -37.36
N THR A 20 0.29 -31.60 -36.34
CA THR A 20 -0.14 -31.48 -34.96
C THR A 20 -0.63 -30.05 -34.86
N SER A 21 -1.94 -29.87 -34.99
CA SER A 21 -2.60 -28.66 -34.53
C SER A 21 -2.33 -28.63 -33.03
N SER A 22 -1.24 -27.97 -32.65
CA SER A 22 -1.02 -27.51 -31.29
C SER A 22 -2.21 -26.62 -31.00
N TYR A 23 -3.22 -27.19 -30.34
CA TYR A 23 -4.25 -26.44 -29.69
C TYR A 23 -3.51 -25.50 -28.75
N ASN A 24 -3.39 -24.24 -29.16
CA ASN A 24 -3.00 -23.18 -28.25
C ASN A 24 -4.12 -23.13 -27.24
N GLN A 25 -3.94 -23.85 -26.14
CA GLN A 25 -4.80 -23.76 -24.99
C GLN A 25 -4.61 -22.34 -24.48
N SER A 26 -5.49 -21.45 -24.94
CA SER A 26 -5.60 -20.08 -24.48
C SER A 26 -5.80 -20.14 -22.98
N ARG A 27 -4.70 -20.02 -22.24
CA ARG A 27 -4.67 -19.84 -20.79
C ARG A 27 -5.56 -18.63 -20.54
N HIS A 28 -6.79 -18.88 -20.14
CA HIS A 28 -7.73 -17.84 -19.78
C HIS A 28 -7.02 -16.98 -18.73
N PRO A 29 -6.67 -15.71 -19.03
CA PRO A 29 -5.96 -14.90 -18.07
C PRO A 29 -6.85 -14.82 -16.83
N ASN A 30 -6.29 -15.12 -15.66
CA ASN A 30 -6.99 -14.95 -14.39
C ASN A 30 -7.12 -13.44 -14.12
N THR A 31 -7.99 -12.77 -14.89
CA THR A 31 -8.28 -11.34 -14.84
C THR A 31 -8.69 -10.91 -13.44
N LYS A 32 -9.39 -11.77 -12.70
CA LYS A 32 -9.76 -11.57 -11.29
C LYS A 32 -8.54 -11.36 -10.38
N LYS A 33 -7.46 -12.12 -10.57
CA LYS A 33 -6.23 -11.97 -9.76
C LYS A 33 -5.48 -10.68 -10.10
N LYS A 34 -5.50 -10.26 -11.36
CA LYS A 34 -4.90 -9.00 -11.80
C LYS A 34 -5.65 -7.80 -11.24
N VAL A 35 -6.99 -7.81 -11.29
CA VAL A 35 -7.82 -6.75 -10.72
C VAL A 35 -7.62 -6.65 -9.20
N LEU A 36 -7.59 -7.79 -8.49
CA LEU A 36 -7.32 -7.81 -7.06
C LEU A 36 -5.94 -7.23 -6.72
N PHE A 37 -4.92 -7.55 -7.50
CA PHE A 37 -3.58 -7.00 -7.33
C PHE A 37 -3.56 -5.47 -7.51
N TRP A 38 -4.23 -4.95 -8.54
CA TRP A 38 -4.33 -3.50 -8.76
C TRP A 38 -5.13 -2.78 -7.66
N LEU A 39 -6.20 -3.39 -7.14
CA LEU A 39 -6.94 -2.85 -6.00
C LEU A 39 -6.08 -2.79 -4.74
N LEU A 40 -5.29 -3.84 -4.47
CA LEU A 40 -4.39 -3.85 -3.31
C LEU A 40 -3.26 -2.82 -3.48
N ALA A 41 -2.66 -2.74 -4.67
CA ALA A 41 -1.59 -1.79 -4.95
C ALA A 41 -2.06 -0.33 -4.81
N THR A 42 -3.26 -0.03 -5.32
CA THR A 42 -3.86 1.32 -5.17
C THR A 42 -4.19 1.62 -3.71
N PHE A 43 -4.74 0.67 -2.96
CA PHE A 43 -4.99 0.84 -1.53
C PHE A 43 -3.69 1.16 -0.76
N ILE A 44 -2.63 0.38 -0.98
CA ILE A 44 -1.32 0.60 -0.35
C ILE A 44 -0.77 1.99 -0.73
N PHE A 45 -0.87 2.38 -2.00
CA PHE A 45 -0.45 3.70 -2.46
C PHE A 45 -1.17 4.83 -1.71
N PHE A 46 -2.50 4.73 -1.55
CA PHE A 46 -3.28 5.71 -0.80
C PHE A 46 -2.88 5.77 0.68
N VAL A 47 -2.62 4.62 1.31
CA VAL A 47 -2.17 4.57 2.72
C VAL A 47 -0.83 5.30 2.89
N VAL A 48 0.13 5.08 1.99
CA VAL A 48 1.44 5.74 2.05
C VAL A 48 1.32 7.25 1.84
N VAL A 49 0.58 7.69 0.83
CA VAL A 49 0.37 9.12 0.54
C VAL A 49 -0.37 9.80 1.69
N PHE A 50 -1.43 9.19 2.20
CA PHE A 50 -2.20 9.73 3.33
C PHE A 50 -1.36 9.77 4.61
N GLY A 51 -0.62 8.71 4.92
CA GLY A 51 0.28 8.68 6.09
C GLY A 51 1.34 9.78 6.02
N PHE A 52 1.94 10.01 4.86
CA PHE A 52 2.91 11.09 4.69
C PHE A 52 2.26 12.48 4.87
N TRP A 53 1.10 12.70 4.26
CA TRP A 53 0.35 13.95 4.42
C TRP A 53 -0.08 14.19 5.88
N PHE A 54 -0.61 13.17 6.56
CA PHE A 54 -1.02 13.23 7.96
C PHE A 54 0.16 13.56 8.87
N THR A 55 1.31 12.89 8.69
CA THR A 55 2.49 13.16 9.50
C THR A 55 3.00 14.58 9.30
N ARG A 56 3.04 15.08 8.06
CA ARG A 56 3.54 16.43 7.78
C ARG A 56 2.60 17.53 8.28
N ASN A 57 1.28 17.35 8.17
CA ASN A 57 0.32 18.42 8.47
C ASN A 57 -0.19 18.38 9.91
N ILE A 58 -0.26 17.19 10.52
CA ILE A 58 -0.80 17.03 11.88
C ILE A 58 0.36 16.86 12.85
N LEU A 59 1.18 15.80 12.71
CA LEU A 59 2.23 15.49 13.69
C LEU A 59 3.31 16.58 13.82
N ILE A 60 3.68 17.29 12.74
CA ILE A 60 4.65 18.41 12.84
C ILE A 60 4.04 19.65 13.51
N GLY A 61 2.72 19.85 13.39
CA GLY A 61 2.01 20.97 14.01
C GLY A 61 1.70 20.74 15.48
N LEU A 62 1.77 19.50 15.97
CA LEU A 62 1.56 19.20 17.38
C LEU A 62 2.83 19.53 18.17
N PRO A 63 2.72 20.28 19.28
CA PRO A 63 3.82 20.41 20.22
C PRO A 63 4.21 19.01 20.70
N ASP A 64 5.51 18.76 20.77
CA ASP A 64 6.05 17.50 21.25
C ASP A 64 5.42 17.16 22.61
N VAL A 65 4.80 15.99 22.72
CA VAL A 65 4.16 15.52 23.96
C VAL A 65 5.17 15.39 25.10
N SER A 66 6.47 15.25 24.78
CA SER A 66 7.54 15.32 25.79
C SER A 66 7.60 16.69 26.48
N LYS A 67 7.23 17.76 25.77
CA LYS A 67 7.12 19.12 26.29
C LYS A 67 5.80 19.40 27.00
N ILE A 68 4.82 18.48 27.00
CA ILE A 68 3.57 18.68 27.76
C ILE A 68 3.82 18.52 29.27
N ASN A 69 4.80 17.68 29.67
CA ASN A 69 5.26 17.66 31.06
C ASN A 69 5.98 18.96 31.47
N ASP A 70 6.58 19.67 30.51
CA ASP A 70 7.26 20.96 30.72
C ASP A 70 6.35 22.17 30.45
N MET A 71 5.19 22.00 29.79
CA MET A 71 4.02 22.88 29.87
C MET A 71 3.35 22.71 31.23
N ILE A 72 4.18 22.84 32.25
CA ILE A 72 3.79 23.27 33.57
C ILE A 72 2.92 24.50 33.33
N PHE A 73 1.66 24.43 33.77
CA PHE A 73 0.80 25.57 33.99
C PHE A 73 1.67 26.70 34.55
N ASN A 74 2.05 27.65 33.68
CA ASN A 74 3.17 28.57 33.95
C ASN A 74 2.82 29.61 35.03
N GLU A 75 1.61 29.51 35.60
CA GLU A 75 1.13 30.22 36.78
C GLU A 75 0.79 29.19 37.86
N ALA A 76 1.83 28.61 38.48
CA ALA A 76 1.66 27.89 39.72
C ALA A 76 2.25 28.72 40.87
N THR A 77 1.39 29.18 41.77
CA THR A 77 1.83 29.89 42.98
C THR A 77 2.38 28.85 43.97
N LEU A 78 3.67 28.98 44.31
CA LEU A 78 4.34 28.14 45.31
C LEU A 78 4.24 28.80 46.69
N ILE A 79 3.75 28.05 47.68
CA ILE A 79 3.76 28.46 49.08
C ILE A 79 4.91 27.72 49.77
N GLU A 80 5.89 28.47 50.25
CA GLU A 80 7.11 27.96 50.89
C GLU A 80 7.14 28.29 52.39
N ASP A 81 7.78 27.44 53.20
CA ASP A 81 8.12 27.77 54.59
C ASP A 81 9.34 28.73 54.64
N ARG A 82 9.64 29.27 55.82
CA ARG A 82 10.78 30.17 56.08
C ARG A 82 12.14 29.56 55.74
N ASN A 83 12.20 28.24 55.60
CA ASN A 83 13.39 27.47 55.23
C ASN A 83 13.48 27.20 53.73
N GLY A 84 12.51 27.67 52.93
CA GLY A 84 12.46 27.46 51.48
C GLY A 84 11.95 26.08 51.05
N GLU A 85 11.38 25.30 51.98
CA GLU A 85 10.71 24.04 51.62
C GLU A 85 9.29 24.32 51.11
N VAL A 86 8.95 23.73 49.95
CA VAL A 86 7.64 23.90 49.32
C VAL A 86 6.58 23.13 50.11
N LEU A 87 5.61 23.84 50.68
CA LEU A 87 4.50 23.27 51.43
C LEU A 87 3.31 22.95 50.52
N TYR A 88 2.98 23.84 49.59
CA TYR A 88 1.85 23.67 48.68
C TYR A 88 2.14 24.27 47.30
N LYS A 89 1.58 23.63 46.26
CA LYS A 89 1.57 24.14 44.89
C LYS A 89 0.13 24.43 44.48
N LEU A 90 -0.18 25.71 44.26
CA LEU A 90 -1.48 26.13 43.73
C LEU A 90 -1.34 26.24 42.22
N PHE A 91 -2.00 25.37 41.47
CA PHE A 91 -2.08 25.50 40.02
C PHE A 91 -3.22 26.47 39.71
N GLU A 92 -2.90 27.65 39.18
CA GLU A 92 -3.91 28.55 38.67
C GLU A 92 -4.46 27.90 37.39
N GLU A 93 -5.70 27.42 37.45
CA GLU A 93 -6.37 26.90 36.25
C GLU A 93 -6.42 28.04 35.24
N ASN A 94 -5.71 27.89 34.12
CA ASN A 94 -5.85 28.71 32.93
C ASN A 94 -7.31 28.59 32.43
N ARG A 95 -8.23 29.32 33.05
CA ARG A 95 -9.59 29.55 32.56
C ARG A 95 -9.48 30.63 31.51
N GLU A 96 -8.86 30.28 30.38
CA GLU A 96 -9.01 31.08 29.19
C GLU A 96 -10.50 31.01 28.81
N TYR A 97 -11.23 32.07 29.13
CA TYR A 97 -12.65 32.20 28.79
C TYR A 97 -12.75 32.39 27.28
N VAL A 98 -13.23 31.32 26.61
CA VAL A 98 -13.86 31.25 25.28
C VAL A 98 -13.02 31.67 24.08
#